data_AF-A0A7S3GWD9-F1
#
_entry.id   AF-A0A7S3GWD9-F1
#
_cell.length_a   1.000
_cell.length_b   1.000
_cell.length_c   1.000
_cell.angle_alpha   90.00
_cell.angle_beta   90.00
_cell.angle_gamma   90.00
#
_symmetry.space_group_name_H-M   'P 1'
#
loop_
_entity.id
_entity.type
_entity.pdbx_description
1 polymer ?
#
loop_
_entity_poly.entity_id
_entity_poly.type
_entity_poly.pdbx_seq_one_letter_code
_entity_poly.pdbx_strand_id
1 'polypeptide(L)'
;GMRGAHLVSLELLLTYFWAIIVLIAPLLLGLFAVFNFSFYSRIWYKHQWSTPNFYYVRRLFCNPSSTANTKCVAPLYDQYSVLNDDIAAGFNSTTTWCLYLYNATDCTQIRDDAINLAVSWGTVLILANTIIGISSLILMVFAIYISVEILTAPVITQSMLEISNYLLLIPICTCVGQTVGFWYVGKLAIQYTWIPSLYLATAVAQVCVLPLGIYAGRMKSRMLLRAYMALVLMIIGALAVATTVGWTLATLVKVDFSPGRDTIDEIACNKELPGCSGCDENPPTCPEWSTDDVTTLLSLDFRLTGMVSALSVLYLAGALIVGALVDNSLANYKSDFV
;
A
#
# COMPACT_ATOMS: atom_id res chain seq x y z
N GLY A 1 26.84 7.30 6.75
CA GLY A 1 27.85 6.58 5.95
C GLY A 1 29.23 7.21 6.07
N MET A 2 29.63 8.05 5.10
CA MET A 2 31.01 8.55 4.95
C MET A 2 31.59 9.23 6.20
N ARG A 3 30.80 10.04 6.92
CA ARG A 3 31.25 10.66 8.17
C ARG A 3 31.56 9.64 9.28
N GLY A 4 30.82 8.52 9.34
CA GLY A 4 31.07 7.45 10.30
C GLY A 4 32.33 6.66 9.99
N ALA A 5 32.56 6.36 8.71
CA ALA A 5 33.80 5.77 8.24
C ALA A 5 35.02 6.67 8.54
N HIS A 6 34.87 7.98 8.37
CA HIS A 6 35.92 8.95 8.67
C HIS A 6 36.19 9.11 10.18
N LEU A 7 35.18 8.98 11.03
CA LEU A 7 35.31 9.12 12.48
C LEU A 7 35.68 7.80 13.19
N VAL A 8 35.79 6.68 12.45
CA VAL A 8 36.06 5.33 12.99
C VAL A 8 35.13 4.99 14.17
N SER A 9 33.90 5.51 14.15
CA SER A 9 32.91 5.24 15.20
C SER A 9 32.06 4.06 14.77
N LEU A 10 32.31 2.91 15.40
CA LEU A 10 31.58 1.67 15.12
C LEU A 10 30.10 1.79 15.45
N GLU A 11 29.73 2.50 16.52
CA GLU A 11 28.33 2.77 16.90
C GLU A 11 27.56 3.58 15.84
N LEU A 12 28.20 4.62 15.29
CA LEU A 12 27.58 5.46 14.26
C LEU A 12 27.37 4.68 12.96
N LEU A 13 28.32 3.80 12.61
CA LEU A 13 28.24 2.97 11.41
C LEU A 13 27.18 1.88 11.56
N LEU A 14 27.08 1.27 12.74
CA LEU A 14 26.03 0.31 13.09
C LEU A 14 24.63 0.96 13.06
N THR A 15 24.48 2.14 13.67
CA THR A 15 23.22 2.88 13.67
C THR A 15 22.79 3.25 12.24
N TYR A 16 23.74 3.69 11.42
CA TYR A 16 23.49 3.98 10.00
C TYR A 16 23.05 2.74 9.21
N PHE A 17 23.71 1.60 9.42
CA PHE A 17 23.35 0.32 8.81
C PHE A 17 21.90 -0.07 9.13
N TRP A 18 21.50 0.02 10.40
CA TRP A 18 20.13 -0.27 10.82
C TRP A 18 19.13 0.72 10.28
N ALA A 19 19.45 2.02 10.30
CA ALA A 19 18.59 3.04 9.73
C ALA A 19 18.30 2.76 8.24
N ILE A 20 19.30 2.35 7.46
CA ILE A 20 19.08 1.97 6.05
C ILE A 20 18.15 0.77 5.96
N ILE A 21 18.39 -0.30 6.73
CA ILE A 21 17.54 -1.50 6.71
C ILE A 21 16.09 -1.15 7.05
N VAL A 22 15.86 -0.31 8.06
CA VAL A 22 14.52 0.17 8.44
C VAL A 22 13.88 0.94 7.29
N LEU A 23 14.64 1.80 6.59
CA LEU A 23 14.13 2.67 5.53
C LEU A 23 13.89 1.96 4.19
N ILE A 24 14.57 0.84 3.92
CA ILE A 24 14.40 0.08 2.68
C ILE A 24 12.95 -0.37 2.48
N ALA A 25 12.30 -0.87 3.53
CA ALA A 25 10.96 -1.42 3.36
C ALA A 25 9.87 -0.35 3.15
N PRO A 26 9.83 0.77 3.92
CA PRO A 26 8.97 1.91 3.59
C PRO A 26 9.23 2.46 2.18
N LEU A 27 10.48 2.47 1.71
CA LEU A 27 10.79 2.89 0.35
C LEU A 27 10.25 1.91 -0.71
N LEU A 28 10.35 0.59 -0.46
CA LEU A 28 9.74 -0.45 -1.30
C LEU A 28 8.21 -0.32 -1.34
N LEU A 29 7.57 -0.10 -0.17
CA LEU A 29 6.14 0.16 -0.11
C LEU A 29 5.77 1.42 -0.88
N GLY A 30 6.53 2.51 -0.72
CA GLY A 30 6.31 3.77 -1.42
C GLY A 30 6.42 3.60 -2.94
N LEU A 31 7.47 2.93 -3.42
CA LEU A 31 7.64 2.61 -4.83
C LEU A 31 6.47 1.82 -5.40
N PHE A 32 6.02 0.82 -4.66
CA PHE A 32 4.90 -0.01 -5.09
C PHE A 32 3.59 0.78 -5.08
N ALA A 33 3.33 1.54 -4.02
CA ALA A 33 2.16 2.40 -3.89
C ALA A 33 2.12 3.41 -5.04
N VAL A 34 3.25 4.02 -5.39
CA VAL A 34 3.40 4.93 -6.53
C VAL A 34 3.06 4.20 -7.84
N PHE A 35 3.58 3.00 -8.08
CA PHE A 35 3.24 2.21 -9.26
C PHE A 35 1.73 1.92 -9.36
N ASN A 36 1.07 1.62 -8.25
CA ASN A 36 -0.36 1.28 -8.27
C ASN A 36 -1.25 2.51 -8.33
N PHE A 37 -0.78 3.61 -7.77
CA PHE A 37 -1.41 4.91 -7.89
C PHE A 37 -1.52 5.34 -9.35
N SER A 38 -0.66 4.85 -10.26
CA SER A 38 -0.83 5.09 -11.70
C SER A 38 -2.20 4.61 -12.22
N PHE A 39 -2.64 3.41 -11.84
CA PHE A 39 -3.95 2.86 -12.21
C PHE A 39 -5.09 3.59 -11.52
N TYR A 40 -4.89 3.97 -10.26
CA TYR A 40 -5.90 4.69 -9.47
C TYR A 40 -6.07 6.14 -9.91
N SER A 41 -5.00 6.76 -10.41
CA SER A 41 -4.98 8.19 -10.72
C SER A 41 -6.10 8.58 -11.67
N ARG A 42 -6.41 7.75 -12.68
CA ARG A 42 -7.52 8.01 -13.61
C ARG A 42 -8.87 8.11 -12.91
N ILE A 43 -9.15 7.15 -12.02
CA ILE A 43 -10.40 7.11 -11.24
C ILE A 43 -10.45 8.30 -10.27
N TRP A 44 -9.32 8.60 -9.62
CA TRP A 44 -9.19 9.74 -8.72
C TRP A 44 -9.44 11.07 -9.42
N TYR A 45 -8.74 11.33 -10.54
CA TYR A 45 -8.92 12.54 -11.34
C TYR A 45 -10.35 12.66 -11.83
N LYS A 46 -10.96 11.57 -12.30
CA LYS A 46 -12.35 11.54 -12.76
C LYS A 46 -13.30 12.03 -11.66
N HIS A 47 -13.33 11.37 -10.50
CA HIS A 47 -14.31 11.65 -9.45
C HIS A 47 -14.04 12.93 -8.66
N GLN A 48 -12.77 13.33 -8.52
CA GLN A 48 -12.43 14.57 -7.83
C GLN A 48 -12.44 15.79 -8.75
N TRP A 49 -12.64 15.61 -10.05
CA TRP A 49 -12.48 16.67 -11.04
C TRP A 49 -13.35 17.88 -10.76
N SER A 50 -14.61 17.67 -10.34
CA SER A 50 -15.58 18.75 -10.12
C SER A 50 -15.36 19.48 -8.79
N THR A 51 -14.60 18.89 -7.85
CA THR A 51 -14.40 19.46 -6.51
C THR A 51 -13.66 20.81 -6.55
N PRO A 52 -13.90 21.71 -5.58
CA PRO A 52 -13.18 22.99 -5.49
C PRO A 52 -11.66 22.83 -5.35
N ASN A 53 -11.22 21.74 -4.72
CA ASN A 53 -9.79 21.43 -4.51
C ASN A 53 -9.02 21.25 -5.83
N PHE A 54 -9.71 20.86 -6.91
CA PHE A 54 -9.11 20.66 -8.22
C PHE A 54 -9.02 21.94 -9.06
N TYR A 55 -9.37 23.10 -8.52
CA TYR A 55 -9.32 24.37 -9.26
C TYR A 55 -7.97 24.63 -9.95
N TYR A 56 -6.86 24.48 -9.23
CA TYR A 56 -5.53 24.73 -9.78
C TYR A 56 -5.14 23.71 -10.85
N VAL A 57 -5.53 22.45 -10.66
CA VAL A 57 -5.33 21.37 -11.64
C VAL A 57 -6.11 21.70 -12.91
N ARG A 58 -7.40 22.05 -12.80
CA ARG A 58 -8.24 22.47 -13.94
C ARG A 58 -7.62 23.66 -14.65
N ARG A 59 -7.13 24.67 -13.92
CA ARG A 59 -6.50 25.85 -14.53
C ARG A 59 -5.25 25.51 -15.36
N LEU A 60 -4.49 24.49 -14.97
CA LEU A 60 -3.30 24.05 -15.69
C LEU A 60 -3.63 23.23 -16.95
N PHE A 61 -4.65 22.37 -16.89
CA PHE A 61 -4.93 21.40 -17.95
C PHE A 61 -6.11 21.75 -18.87
N CYS A 62 -7.02 22.63 -18.46
CA CYS A 62 -8.14 23.06 -19.30
C CYS A 62 -7.68 24.08 -20.35
N ASN A 63 -8.14 23.89 -21.60
CA ASN A 63 -7.91 24.81 -22.69
C ASN A 63 -9.25 25.35 -23.23
N PRO A 64 -9.51 26.66 -23.20
CA PRO A 64 -8.67 27.74 -22.65
C PRO A 64 -8.68 27.76 -21.11
N SER A 65 -7.63 28.31 -20.49
CA SER A 65 -7.51 28.36 -19.02
C SER A 65 -8.63 29.13 -18.31
N SER A 66 -9.32 30.02 -19.03
CA SER A 66 -10.51 30.73 -18.55
C SER A 66 -11.72 29.83 -18.32
N THR A 67 -11.77 28.63 -18.92
CA THR A 67 -12.89 27.70 -18.74
C THR A 67 -12.75 26.76 -17.55
N ALA A 68 -11.68 26.90 -16.76
CA ALA A 68 -11.33 25.99 -15.67
C ALA A 68 -12.43 25.81 -14.60
N ASN A 69 -13.21 26.85 -14.32
CA ASN A 69 -14.35 26.81 -13.38
C ASN A 69 -15.71 26.93 -14.07
N THR A 70 -15.77 26.93 -15.41
CA THR A 70 -17.02 27.09 -16.15
C THR A 70 -17.35 25.85 -16.96
N LYS A 71 -16.87 25.76 -18.20
CA LYS A 71 -17.13 24.59 -19.06
C LYS A 71 -16.34 23.35 -18.62
N CYS A 72 -15.14 23.53 -18.09
CA CYS A 72 -14.24 22.42 -17.79
C CYS A 72 -14.57 21.70 -16.48
N VAL A 73 -15.34 22.31 -15.57
CA VAL A 73 -15.78 21.69 -14.31
C VAL A 73 -16.97 20.73 -14.50
N ALA A 74 -17.39 20.48 -15.74
CA ALA A 74 -18.61 19.75 -16.05
C ALA A 74 -18.73 18.43 -15.27
N PRO A 75 -19.85 18.21 -14.56
CA PRO A 75 -20.03 17.03 -13.73
C PRO A 75 -20.03 15.77 -14.59
N LEU A 76 -19.57 14.65 -14.02
CA LEU A 76 -19.74 13.34 -14.64
C LEU A 76 -21.24 13.03 -14.78
N TYR A 77 -21.60 12.09 -15.64
CA TYR A 77 -23.02 11.75 -15.83
C TYR A 77 -23.69 11.48 -14.47
N ASP A 78 -24.95 11.91 -14.34
CA ASP A 78 -25.83 11.64 -13.19
C ASP A 78 -25.51 12.31 -11.83
N GLN A 79 -24.56 13.27 -11.71
CA GLN A 79 -24.28 14.00 -10.44
C GLN A 79 -25.39 15.00 -9.99
N TYR A 80 -26.63 14.85 -10.45
CA TYR A 80 -27.67 15.88 -10.29
C TYR A 80 -28.37 15.90 -8.94
N SER A 81 -28.09 14.98 -8.02
CA SER A 81 -28.75 14.99 -6.71
C SER A 81 -28.07 15.90 -5.66
N VAL A 82 -26.83 16.37 -5.88
CA VAL A 82 -26.03 16.98 -4.79
C VAL A 82 -25.71 18.47 -4.98
N LEU A 83 -26.00 19.07 -6.15
CA LEU A 83 -25.61 20.47 -6.42
C LEU A 83 -26.75 21.47 -6.17
N ASN A 84 -27.09 21.73 -4.90
CA ASN A 84 -28.13 22.67 -4.42
C ASN A 84 -29.55 22.40 -4.97
N ASP A 85 -30.49 22.17 -4.03
CA ASP A 85 -31.88 21.72 -4.23
C ASP A 85 -32.72 22.46 -5.29
N ASP A 86 -32.32 23.64 -5.77
CA ASP A 86 -33.17 24.47 -6.63
C ASP A 86 -32.87 24.36 -8.15
N ILE A 87 -31.71 23.85 -8.58
CA ILE A 87 -31.31 23.86 -10.01
C ILE A 87 -30.96 22.47 -10.54
N ALA A 88 -30.55 21.54 -9.68
CA ALA A 88 -30.01 20.26 -10.13
C ALA A 88 -31.09 19.22 -10.53
N ALA A 89 -32.34 19.37 -10.13
CA ALA A 89 -33.39 18.36 -10.30
C ALA A 89 -33.89 18.10 -11.75
N GLY A 90 -33.31 18.71 -12.78
CA GLY A 90 -33.91 18.74 -14.13
C GLY A 90 -33.07 18.21 -15.29
N PHE A 91 -31.81 17.83 -15.08
CA PHE A 91 -30.92 17.52 -16.19
C PHE A 91 -30.59 16.04 -16.26
N ASN A 92 -30.90 15.42 -17.39
CA ASN A 92 -30.65 14.00 -17.61
C ASN A 92 -29.25 13.71 -18.18
N SER A 93 -28.44 14.74 -18.43
CA SER A 93 -27.12 14.57 -19.04
C SER A 93 -26.17 15.74 -18.77
N THR A 94 -24.85 15.50 -18.85
CA THR A 94 -23.85 16.59 -18.83
C THR A 94 -24.00 17.54 -20.03
N THR A 95 -24.56 17.08 -21.15
CA THR A 95 -24.79 17.93 -22.33
C THR A 95 -25.91 18.93 -22.11
N THR A 96 -27.00 18.53 -21.45
CA THR A 96 -28.11 19.44 -21.10
C THR A 96 -27.68 20.46 -20.06
N TRP A 97 -26.81 20.07 -19.11
CA TRP A 97 -26.11 21.00 -18.21
C TRP A 97 -25.41 22.14 -18.95
N CYS A 98 -24.57 21.75 -19.90
CA CYS A 98 -23.65 22.63 -20.59
C CYS A 98 -24.42 23.58 -21.51
N LEU A 99 -25.48 23.08 -22.15
CA LEU A 99 -26.40 23.88 -22.95
C LEU A 99 -27.14 24.90 -22.08
N TYR A 100 -27.59 24.51 -20.89
CA TYR A 100 -28.34 25.41 -20.02
C TYR A 100 -27.48 26.55 -19.45
N LEU A 101 -26.31 26.24 -18.89
CA LEU A 101 -25.46 27.24 -18.22
C LEU A 101 -24.60 28.06 -19.18
N TYR A 102 -24.12 27.44 -20.26
CA TYR A 102 -23.09 28.04 -21.13
C TYR A 102 -23.48 28.06 -22.60
N ASN A 103 -24.68 27.60 -22.96
CA ASN A 103 -25.15 27.48 -24.34
C ASN A 103 -24.13 26.79 -25.26
N ALA A 104 -23.52 25.72 -24.75
CA ALA A 104 -22.46 25.00 -25.45
C ALA A 104 -22.66 23.49 -25.33
N THR A 105 -22.04 22.73 -26.24
CA THR A 105 -22.07 21.25 -26.25
C THR A 105 -20.70 20.64 -26.05
N ASP A 106 -19.65 21.48 -25.96
CA ASP A 106 -18.24 21.09 -25.93
C ASP A 106 -17.72 20.77 -24.52
N CYS A 107 -18.51 20.96 -23.46
CA CYS A 107 -18.03 20.80 -22.08
C CYS A 107 -17.50 19.40 -21.77
N THR A 108 -18.14 18.34 -22.27
CA THR A 108 -17.72 16.95 -22.02
C THR A 108 -16.36 16.68 -22.66
N GLN A 109 -16.17 17.13 -23.90
CA GLN A 109 -14.92 16.97 -24.62
C GLN A 109 -13.79 17.76 -23.94
N ILE A 110 -14.02 19.04 -23.61
CA ILE A 110 -13.04 19.89 -22.93
C ILE A 110 -12.59 19.25 -21.60
N ARG A 111 -13.55 18.73 -20.83
CA ARG A 111 -13.26 18.05 -19.57
C ARG A 111 -12.45 16.78 -19.78
N ASP A 112 -12.91 15.89 -20.66
CA ASP A 112 -12.29 14.58 -20.86
C ASP A 112 -10.87 14.73 -21.44
N ASP A 113 -10.66 15.68 -22.35
CA ASP A 113 -9.34 16.03 -22.86
C ASP A 113 -8.41 16.55 -21.74
N ALA A 114 -8.91 17.43 -20.87
CA ALA A 114 -8.15 17.95 -19.74
C ALA A 114 -7.81 16.87 -18.69
N ILE A 115 -8.76 15.98 -18.38
CA ILE A 115 -8.53 14.83 -17.49
C ILE A 115 -7.49 13.89 -18.08
N ASN A 116 -7.61 13.54 -19.37
CA ASN A 116 -6.65 12.65 -20.03
C ASN A 116 -5.24 13.24 -20.03
N LEU A 117 -5.11 14.55 -20.26
CA LEU A 117 -3.83 15.26 -20.19
C LEU A 117 -3.27 15.25 -18.76
N ALA A 118 -4.10 15.53 -17.75
CA ALA A 118 -3.70 15.49 -16.33
C ALA A 118 -3.24 14.10 -15.90
N VAL A 119 -3.95 13.05 -16.31
CA VAL A 119 -3.60 11.64 -16.05
C VAL A 119 -2.29 11.27 -16.73
N SER A 120 -2.08 11.70 -17.97
CA SER A 120 -0.83 11.47 -18.70
C SER A 120 0.36 12.10 -17.98
N TRP A 121 0.24 13.38 -17.60
CA TRP A 121 1.26 14.07 -16.81
C TRP A 121 1.51 13.43 -15.45
N GLY A 122 0.45 13.05 -14.74
CA GLY A 122 0.54 12.33 -13.47
C GLY A 122 1.29 11.01 -13.62
N THR A 123 1.00 10.26 -14.69
CA THR A 123 1.68 8.99 -15.00
C THR A 123 3.18 9.21 -15.24
N VAL A 124 3.56 10.25 -15.98
CA VAL A 124 4.98 10.58 -16.21
C VAL A 124 5.70 10.91 -14.90
N LEU A 125 5.09 11.71 -14.02
CA LEU A 125 5.67 12.04 -12.71
C LEU A 125 5.81 10.81 -11.80
N ILE A 126 4.81 9.92 -11.82
CA ILE A 126 4.83 8.66 -11.08
C ILE A 126 5.95 7.74 -11.57
N LEU A 127 6.13 7.61 -12.89
CA LEU A 127 7.21 6.83 -13.48
C LEU A 127 8.58 7.41 -13.14
N ALA A 128 8.75 8.73 -13.22
CA ALA A 128 9.99 9.40 -12.83
C ALA A 128 10.36 9.13 -11.35
N ASN A 129 9.39 9.26 -10.44
CA ASN A 129 9.58 8.93 -9.02
C ASN A 129 9.91 7.45 -8.80
N THR A 130 9.31 6.55 -9.59
CA THR A 130 9.60 5.11 -9.54
C THR A 130 11.06 4.83 -9.92
N ILE A 131 11.55 5.45 -10.99
CA ILE A 131 12.95 5.32 -11.42
C ILE A 131 13.90 5.82 -10.32
N ILE A 132 13.63 7.02 -9.77
CA ILE A 132 14.45 7.62 -8.70
C ILE A 132 14.46 6.72 -7.46
N GLY A 133 13.32 6.16 -7.06
CA GLY A 133 13.24 5.28 -5.91
C GLY A 133 13.96 3.95 -6.15
N ILE A 134 13.89 3.36 -7.36
CA ILE A 134 14.67 2.16 -7.71
C ILE A 134 16.17 2.45 -7.65
N SER A 135 16.62 3.58 -8.22
CA SER A 135 18.03 4.00 -8.11
C SER A 135 18.46 4.17 -6.65
N SER A 136 17.59 4.73 -5.81
CA SER A 136 17.85 4.90 -4.37
C SER A 136 17.95 3.56 -3.65
N LEU A 137 17.12 2.57 -3.99
CA LEU A 137 17.23 1.21 -3.45
C LEU A 137 18.57 0.56 -3.82
N ILE A 138 18.98 0.65 -5.09
CA ILE A 138 20.26 0.09 -5.55
C ILE A 138 21.43 0.71 -4.77
N LEU A 139 21.42 2.03 -4.59
CA LEU A 139 22.43 2.74 -3.80
C LEU A 139 22.44 2.31 -2.33
N MET A 140 21.27 2.08 -1.71
CA MET A 140 21.17 1.59 -0.34
C MET A 140 21.68 0.14 -0.20
N VAL A 141 21.34 -0.75 -1.14
CA VAL A 141 21.86 -2.13 -1.16
C VAL A 141 23.37 -2.13 -1.31
N PHE A 142 23.92 -1.30 -2.19
CA PHE A 142 25.36 -1.13 -2.34
C PHE A 142 26.03 -0.59 -1.07
N ALA A 143 25.40 0.37 -0.39
CA ALA A 143 25.90 0.88 0.88
C ALA A 143 25.88 -0.17 2.01
N ILE A 144 24.84 -1.02 2.05
CA ILE A 144 24.77 -2.16 2.97
C ILE A 144 25.89 -3.15 2.67
N TYR A 145 26.09 -3.50 1.41
CA TYR A 145 27.17 -4.41 0.98
C TYR A 145 28.54 -3.94 1.46
N ILE A 146 28.88 -2.68 1.24
CA ILE A 146 30.13 -2.09 1.73
C ILE A 146 30.21 -2.13 3.26
N SER A 147 29.09 -1.87 3.95
CA SER A 147 29.06 -1.88 5.42
C SER A 147 29.30 -3.28 6.00
N VAL A 148 28.79 -4.32 5.34
CA VAL A 148 29.00 -5.73 5.73
C VAL A 148 30.46 -6.14 5.53
N GLU A 149 31.11 -5.69 4.45
CA GLU A 149 32.54 -5.97 4.22
C GLU A 149 33.47 -5.28 5.24
N ILE A 150 33.10 -4.09 5.72
CA ILE A 150 33.93 -3.31 6.67
C ILE A 150 33.76 -3.78 8.11
N LEU A 151 32.55 -4.16 8.52
CA LEU A 151 32.26 -4.53 9.90
C LEU A 151 32.69 -5.99 10.16
N THR A 152 33.39 -6.22 11.27
CA THR A 152 33.78 -7.58 11.69
C THR A 152 32.55 -8.38 12.14
N ALA A 153 32.38 -9.59 11.60
CA ALA A 153 31.25 -10.50 11.85
C ALA A 153 30.78 -10.67 13.32
N PRO A 154 31.65 -10.79 14.36
CA PRO A 154 31.18 -11.10 15.71
C PRO A 154 30.47 -9.94 16.43
N VAL A 155 30.83 -8.68 16.13
CA VAL A 155 30.17 -7.51 16.77
C VAL A 155 28.77 -7.29 16.18
N ILE A 156 28.64 -7.61 14.90
CA ILE A 156 27.39 -7.47 14.15
C ILE A 156 26.34 -8.46 14.65
N THR A 157 26.69 -9.73 14.84
CA THR A 157 25.72 -10.81 15.07
C THR A 157 24.95 -10.66 16.38
N GLN A 158 25.59 -10.20 17.46
CA GLN A 158 24.93 -10.01 18.75
C GLN A 158 23.94 -8.83 18.71
N SER A 159 24.36 -7.69 18.15
CA SER A 159 23.46 -6.53 18.01
C SER A 159 22.35 -6.78 16.99
N MET A 160 22.64 -7.57 15.94
CA MET A 160 21.67 -7.94 14.91
C MET A 160 20.47 -8.70 15.44
N LEU A 161 20.67 -9.63 16.37
CA LEU A 161 19.53 -10.39 16.87
C LEU A 161 18.60 -9.52 17.73
N GLU A 162 19.12 -8.62 18.58
CA GLU A 162 18.27 -7.73 19.38
C GLU A 162 17.50 -6.74 18.49
N ILE A 163 18.18 -6.07 17.55
CA ILE A 163 17.54 -5.06 16.70
C ILE A 163 16.57 -5.72 15.69
N SER A 164 16.93 -6.87 15.09
CA SER A 164 16.00 -7.57 14.19
C SER A 164 14.70 -7.97 14.88
N ASN A 165 14.74 -8.40 16.15
CA ASN A 165 13.53 -8.68 16.91
C ASN A 165 12.66 -7.44 17.08
N TYR A 166 13.23 -6.26 17.38
CA TYR A 166 12.44 -5.02 17.42
C TYR A 166 11.84 -4.65 16.05
N LEU A 167 12.54 -4.93 14.95
CA LEU A 167 12.01 -4.70 13.60
C LEU A 167 10.83 -5.61 13.27
N LEU A 168 10.70 -6.78 13.91
CA LEU A 168 9.53 -7.65 13.75
C LEU A 168 8.24 -7.05 14.30
N LEU A 169 8.30 -5.98 15.10
CA LEU A 169 7.11 -5.23 15.50
C LEU A 169 6.39 -4.61 14.29
N ILE A 170 7.11 -4.24 13.23
CA ILE A 170 6.51 -3.66 12.01
C ILE A 170 5.57 -4.68 11.34
N PRO A 171 6.02 -5.91 10.99
CA PRO A 171 5.15 -7.00 10.53
C PRO A 171 3.94 -7.32 11.44
N ILE A 172 4.10 -7.20 12.77
CA ILE A 172 2.99 -7.44 13.70
C ILE A 172 1.93 -6.35 13.53
N CYS A 173 2.35 -5.09 13.57
CA CYS A 173 1.47 -3.95 13.37
C CYS A 173 0.77 -4.00 12.01
N THR A 174 1.46 -4.42 10.95
CA THR A 174 0.84 -4.57 9.63
C THR A 174 -0.19 -5.69 9.61
N CYS A 175 0.08 -6.86 10.19
CA CYS A 175 -0.88 -7.97 10.25
C CYS A 175 -2.14 -7.59 11.06
N VAL A 176 -1.97 -6.88 12.19
CA VAL A 176 -3.10 -6.36 12.98
C VAL A 176 -3.88 -5.32 12.17
N GLY A 177 -3.19 -4.37 11.53
CA GLY A 177 -3.82 -3.35 10.69
C GLY A 177 -4.63 -3.96 9.53
N GLN A 178 -4.08 -4.98 8.85
CA GLN A 178 -4.79 -5.70 7.80
C GLN A 178 -6.01 -6.46 8.34
N THR A 179 -5.91 -7.06 9.53
CA THR A 179 -7.05 -7.73 10.19
C THR A 179 -8.20 -6.74 10.42
N VAL A 180 -7.90 -5.57 10.99
CA VAL A 180 -8.89 -4.51 11.25
C VAL A 180 -9.46 -3.98 9.93
N GLY A 181 -8.61 -3.76 8.93
CA GLY A 181 -9.02 -3.32 7.59
C GLY A 181 -10.00 -4.31 6.94
N PHE A 182 -9.71 -5.61 6.99
CA PHE A 182 -10.63 -6.63 6.48
C PHE A 182 -11.88 -6.81 7.31
N TRP A 183 -11.89 -6.54 8.62
CA TRP A 183 -13.14 -6.52 9.38
C TRP A 183 -14.02 -5.31 9.02
N TYR A 184 -13.40 -4.17 8.74
CA TYR A 184 -14.11 -3.01 8.21
C TYR A 184 -14.73 -3.32 6.85
N VAL A 185 -13.94 -3.91 5.94
CA VAL A 185 -14.40 -4.33 4.60
C VAL A 185 -15.33 -5.54 4.67
N GLY A 186 -15.22 -6.42 5.66
CA GLY A 186 -15.98 -7.67 5.77
C GLY A 186 -17.48 -7.47 6.01
N LYS A 187 -17.91 -6.25 6.36
CA LYS A 187 -19.32 -5.85 6.29
C LYS A 187 -19.87 -5.86 4.86
N LEU A 188 -19.00 -5.75 3.85
CA LEU A 188 -19.31 -5.69 2.43
C LEU A 188 -19.38 -7.09 1.82
N ALA A 189 -20.37 -7.92 2.17
CA ALA A 189 -20.82 -9.15 1.49
C ALA A 189 -19.79 -10.17 0.92
N ILE A 190 -18.49 -10.00 1.16
CA ILE A 190 -17.41 -10.81 0.61
C ILE A 190 -17.25 -12.01 1.55
N GLN A 191 -17.50 -13.21 1.04
CA GLN A 191 -17.56 -14.45 1.82
C GLN A 191 -16.21 -14.93 2.41
N TYR A 192 -15.12 -14.18 2.24
CA TYR A 192 -13.77 -14.58 2.68
C TYR A 192 -13.47 -14.21 4.13
N THR A 193 -14.31 -14.67 5.07
CA THR A 193 -14.15 -14.42 6.53
C THR A 193 -12.87 -15.02 7.12
N TRP A 194 -12.25 -15.99 6.44
CA TRP A 194 -11.04 -16.66 6.89
C TRP A 194 -9.77 -15.80 6.71
N ILE A 195 -9.76 -14.81 5.81
CA ILE A 195 -8.58 -13.98 5.52
C ILE A 195 -8.16 -13.13 6.74
N PRO A 196 -9.05 -12.31 7.35
CA PRO A 196 -8.70 -11.60 8.58
C PRO A 196 -8.29 -12.55 9.71
N SER A 197 -8.91 -13.72 9.81
CA SER A 197 -8.52 -14.73 10.81
C SER A 197 -7.10 -15.25 10.60
N LEU A 198 -6.67 -15.42 9.34
CA LEU A 198 -5.30 -15.80 9.00
C LEU A 198 -4.30 -14.72 9.42
N TYR A 199 -4.56 -13.44 9.11
CA TYR A 199 -3.70 -12.32 9.52
C TYR A 199 -3.63 -12.14 11.05
N LEU A 200 -4.74 -12.35 11.74
CA LEU A 200 -4.77 -12.31 13.19
C LEU A 200 -3.94 -13.46 13.79
N ALA A 201 -4.09 -14.67 13.26
CA ALA A 201 -3.32 -15.83 13.71
C ALA A 201 -1.82 -15.64 13.48
N THR A 202 -1.40 -15.08 12.33
CA THR A 202 0.01 -14.79 12.07
C THR A 202 0.54 -13.66 12.97
N ALA A 203 -0.26 -12.64 13.27
CA ALA A 203 0.11 -11.59 14.23
C ALA A 203 0.34 -12.17 15.64
N VAL A 204 -0.57 -13.01 16.13
CA VAL A 204 -0.44 -13.67 17.45
C VAL A 204 0.79 -14.59 17.47
N ALA A 205 1.01 -15.36 16.41
CA ALA A 205 2.21 -16.20 16.30
C ALA A 205 3.51 -15.37 16.36
N GLN A 206 3.56 -14.21 15.68
CA GLN A 206 4.71 -13.31 15.73
C GLN A 206 4.93 -12.72 17.13
N VAL A 207 3.87 -12.34 17.84
CA VAL A 207 3.95 -11.87 19.24
C VAL A 207 4.54 -12.94 20.16
N CYS A 208 4.20 -14.22 19.95
CA CYS A 208 4.78 -15.33 20.71
C CYS A 208 6.25 -15.61 20.34
N VAL A 209 6.64 -15.39 19.09
CA VAL A 209 8.00 -15.62 18.58
C VAL A 209 8.99 -14.54 19.03
N LEU A 210 8.53 -13.31 19.22
CA LEU A 210 9.33 -12.17 19.68
C LEU A 210 10.12 -12.42 20.98
N PRO A 211 9.48 -12.78 22.12
CA PRO A 211 10.21 -13.03 23.36
C PRO A 211 11.13 -14.24 23.24
N LEU A 212 10.75 -15.24 22.43
CA LEU A 212 11.60 -16.40 22.15
C LEU A 212 12.89 -16.00 21.42
N GLY A 213 12.80 -15.11 20.44
CA GLY A 213 13.96 -14.58 19.71
C GLY A 213 14.90 -13.78 20.62
N ILE A 214 14.35 -12.92 21.48
CA ILE A 214 15.13 -12.14 22.46
C ILE A 214 15.82 -13.08 23.46
N TYR A 215 15.09 -14.06 23.99
CA TYR A 215 15.62 -15.00 24.96
C TYR A 215 16.68 -15.94 24.34
N ALA A 216 16.48 -16.36 23.08
CA ALA A 216 17.45 -17.15 22.32
C ALA A 216 18.77 -16.41 22.10
N GLY A 217 18.72 -15.10 21.82
CA GLY A 217 19.90 -14.26 21.72
C GLY A 217 20.70 -14.17 23.01
N ARG A 218 20.00 -14.04 24.15
CA ARG A 218 20.66 -13.88 25.45
C ARG A 218 21.24 -15.18 25.99
N MET A 219 20.50 -16.28 25.89
CA MET A 219 20.93 -17.58 26.42
C MET A 219 21.95 -18.29 25.53
N LYS A 220 22.17 -17.84 24.29
CA LYS A 220 23.06 -18.48 23.30
C LYS A 220 22.80 -19.99 23.13
N SER A 221 21.55 -20.43 23.36
CA SER A 221 21.15 -21.83 23.27
C SER A 221 20.75 -22.17 21.82
N ARG A 222 21.48 -23.09 21.18
CA ARG A 222 21.20 -23.50 19.79
C ARG A 222 19.83 -24.15 19.62
N MET A 223 19.37 -24.94 20.60
CA MET A 223 18.07 -25.62 20.51
C MET A 223 16.92 -24.59 20.46
N LEU A 224 17.03 -23.55 21.29
CA LEU A 224 16.06 -22.46 21.35
C LEU A 224 16.08 -21.62 20.05
N LEU A 225 17.28 -21.35 19.52
CA LEU A 225 17.45 -20.63 18.26
C LEU A 225 16.87 -21.40 17.07
N ARG A 226 17.04 -22.73 17.02
CA ARG A 226 16.42 -23.58 15.99
C ARG A 226 14.91 -23.62 16.09
N ALA A 227 14.36 -23.67 17.31
CA ALA A 227 12.91 -23.57 17.52
C ALA A 227 12.37 -22.22 17.03
N TYR A 228 13.07 -21.12 17.34
CA TYR A 228 12.76 -19.79 16.82
C TYR A 228 12.78 -19.75 15.29
N MET A 229 13.84 -20.25 14.64
CA MET A 229 13.95 -20.28 13.18
C MET A 229 12.83 -21.10 12.52
N ALA A 230 12.47 -22.25 13.11
CA ALA A 230 11.36 -23.06 12.61
C ALA A 230 10.01 -22.34 12.70
N LEU A 231 9.74 -21.65 13.82
CA LEU A 231 8.52 -20.84 13.99
C LEU A 231 8.47 -19.67 13.00
N VAL A 232 9.58 -18.94 12.83
CA VAL A 232 9.69 -17.86 11.84
C VAL A 232 9.43 -18.38 10.43
N LEU A 233 9.98 -19.55 10.07
CA LEU A 233 9.76 -20.17 8.76
C LEU A 233 8.29 -20.53 8.52
N MET A 234 7.58 -21.02 9.54
CA MET A 234 6.14 -21.28 9.43
C MET A 234 5.33 -19.99 9.23
N ILE A 235 5.70 -18.90 9.92
CA ILE A 235 5.06 -17.59 9.74
C ILE A 235 5.32 -17.05 8.33
N ILE A 236 6.55 -17.18 7.83
CA ILE A 236 6.90 -16.83 6.44
C ILE A 236 6.01 -17.60 5.46
N GLY A 237 5.84 -18.91 5.66
CA GLY A 237 4.95 -19.73 4.83
C GLY A 237 3.51 -19.23 4.83
N ALA A 238 2.96 -18.92 6.01
CA ALA A 238 1.60 -18.39 6.13
C ALA A 238 1.43 -17.03 5.43
N LEU A 239 2.38 -16.11 5.58
CA LEU A 239 2.36 -14.81 4.91
C LEU A 239 2.61 -14.91 3.40
N ALA A 240 3.40 -15.87 2.95
CA ALA A 240 3.57 -16.16 1.53
C ALA A 240 2.26 -16.65 0.90
N VAL A 241 1.52 -17.52 1.60
CA VAL A 241 0.16 -17.92 1.18
C VAL A 241 -0.79 -16.72 1.19
N ALA A 242 -0.75 -15.87 2.22
CA ALA A 242 -1.58 -14.67 2.25
C ALA A 242 -1.25 -13.69 1.11
N THR A 243 0.04 -13.61 0.74
CA THR A 243 0.51 -12.84 -0.43
C THR A 243 -0.11 -13.40 -1.70
N THR A 244 0.07 -14.69 -1.99
CA THR A 244 -0.45 -15.29 -3.22
C THR A 244 -1.96 -15.15 -3.32
N VAL A 245 -2.68 -15.36 -2.21
CA VAL A 245 -4.14 -15.16 -2.13
C VAL A 245 -4.54 -13.72 -2.40
N GLY A 246 -3.87 -12.72 -1.82
CA GLY A 246 -4.20 -11.31 -2.06
C GLY A 246 -4.06 -10.93 -3.54
N TRP A 247 -3.01 -11.43 -4.18
CA TRP A 247 -2.77 -11.20 -5.61
C TRP A 247 -3.76 -11.96 -6.51
N THR A 248 -4.08 -13.21 -6.21
CA THR A 248 -5.07 -13.97 -6.99
C THR A 248 -6.46 -13.38 -6.84
N LEU A 249 -6.90 -13.02 -5.62
CA LEU A 249 -8.18 -12.35 -5.40
C LEU A 249 -8.26 -11.03 -6.14
N ALA A 250 -7.19 -10.23 -6.15
CA ALA A 250 -7.17 -9.00 -6.94
C ALA A 250 -7.40 -9.22 -8.44
N THR A 251 -6.97 -10.36 -8.98
CA THR A 251 -7.25 -10.73 -10.39
C THR A 251 -8.65 -11.27 -10.57
N LEU A 252 -9.13 -12.14 -9.67
CA LEU A 252 -10.45 -12.75 -9.74
C LEU A 252 -11.57 -11.72 -9.58
N VAL A 253 -11.39 -10.71 -8.73
CA VAL A 253 -12.34 -9.60 -8.57
C VAL A 253 -12.57 -8.83 -9.87
N LYS A 254 -11.61 -8.83 -10.81
CA LYS A 254 -11.82 -8.17 -12.11
C LYS A 254 -12.53 -9.05 -13.13
N VAL A 255 -12.47 -10.37 -12.98
CA VAL A 255 -12.96 -11.32 -13.99
C VAL A 255 -14.32 -11.90 -13.61
N ASP A 256 -14.45 -12.34 -12.36
CA ASP A 256 -15.60 -13.15 -11.92
C ASP A 256 -16.60 -12.35 -11.07
N PHE A 257 -16.19 -11.20 -10.54
CA PHE A 257 -17.05 -10.38 -9.70
C PHE A 257 -17.80 -9.35 -10.55
N SER A 258 -19.02 -9.70 -10.96
CA SER A 258 -20.00 -8.79 -11.58
C SER A 258 -21.14 -8.52 -10.59
N PRO A 259 -20.91 -7.65 -9.58
CA PRO A 259 -21.93 -7.33 -8.59
C PRO A 259 -23.12 -6.62 -9.25
N GLY A 260 -24.32 -6.85 -8.71
CA GLY A 260 -25.49 -6.04 -9.05
C GLY A 260 -25.29 -4.58 -8.65
N ARG A 261 -26.05 -3.67 -9.27
CA ARG A 261 -25.95 -2.22 -9.02
C ARG A 261 -26.16 -1.86 -7.54
N ASP A 262 -27.12 -2.51 -6.89
CA ASP A 262 -27.41 -2.29 -5.46
C ASP A 262 -26.19 -2.57 -4.56
N THR A 263 -25.42 -3.62 -4.88
CA THR A 263 -24.20 -3.96 -4.12
C THR A 263 -23.07 -2.97 -4.36
N ILE A 264 -22.97 -2.41 -5.57
CA ILE A 264 -21.95 -1.39 -5.91
C ILE A 264 -22.21 -0.12 -5.13
N ASP A 265 -23.48 0.30 -5.08
CA ASP A 265 -23.90 1.51 -4.39
C ASP A 265 -23.70 1.36 -2.87
N GLU A 266 -23.99 0.18 -2.32
CA GLU A 266 -23.69 -0.14 -0.92
C GLU A 266 -22.18 -0.10 -0.62
N ILE A 267 -21.33 -0.64 -1.50
CA ILE A 267 -19.87 -0.58 -1.36
C ILE A 267 -19.37 0.86 -1.42
N ALA A 268 -19.89 1.67 -2.34
CA ALA A 268 -19.48 3.06 -2.52
C ALA A 268 -19.89 3.93 -1.32
N CYS A 269 -21.12 3.76 -0.81
CA CYS A 269 -21.61 4.44 0.39
C CYS A 269 -20.79 4.09 1.64
N ASN A 270 -20.50 2.81 1.89
CA ASN A 270 -19.72 2.37 3.05
C ASN A 270 -18.26 2.85 3.02
N LYS A 271 -17.73 3.16 1.83
CA LYS A 271 -16.41 3.77 1.64
C LYS A 271 -16.45 5.30 1.68
N GLU A 272 -17.60 5.89 1.95
CA GLU A 272 -17.83 7.35 1.98
C GLU A 272 -17.31 8.02 0.68
N LEU A 273 -17.52 7.35 -0.45
CA LEU A 273 -17.08 7.87 -1.73
C LEU A 273 -17.93 9.10 -2.11
N PRO A 274 -17.33 10.13 -2.74
CA PRO A 274 -18.08 11.28 -3.21
C PRO A 274 -19.10 10.85 -4.26
N GLY A 275 -20.23 11.56 -4.34
CA GLY A 275 -21.25 11.30 -5.35
C GLY A 275 -22.32 10.26 -4.99
N CYS A 276 -22.31 9.79 -3.74
CA CYS A 276 -23.35 8.94 -3.20
C CYS A 276 -24.40 9.78 -2.45
N SER A 277 -25.68 9.44 -2.64
CA SER A 277 -26.83 10.04 -1.96
C SER A 277 -27.70 8.96 -1.32
N GLY A 278 -28.27 9.26 -0.15
CA GLY A 278 -29.18 8.33 0.53
C GLY A 278 -28.47 7.10 1.12
N CYS A 279 -27.26 7.25 1.66
CA CYS A 279 -26.55 6.11 2.26
C CYS A 279 -27.22 5.53 3.53
N ASP A 280 -28.17 6.27 4.11
CA ASP A 280 -29.05 5.79 5.19
C ASP A 280 -30.34 5.13 4.66
N GLU A 281 -30.63 5.25 3.36
CA GLU A 281 -31.79 4.66 2.69
C GLU A 281 -31.42 3.29 2.10
N ASN A 282 -32.37 2.36 2.06
CA ASN A 282 -32.19 1.03 1.47
C ASN A 282 -33.10 0.88 0.24
N PRO A 283 -32.56 0.83 -0.99
CA PRO A 283 -31.14 0.77 -1.35
C PRO A 283 -30.46 2.15 -1.47
N PRO A 284 -29.16 2.26 -1.14
CA PRO A 284 -28.38 3.47 -1.41
C PRO A 284 -28.23 3.68 -2.92
N THR A 285 -27.98 4.93 -3.33
CA THR A 285 -27.80 5.30 -4.75
C THR A 285 -26.48 6.02 -4.98
N CYS A 286 -25.63 5.48 -5.85
CA CYS A 286 -24.31 6.05 -6.19
C CYS A 286 -24.11 6.06 -7.72
N PRO A 287 -24.85 6.90 -8.46
CA PRO A 287 -24.89 6.81 -9.92
C PRO A 287 -23.55 7.13 -10.60
N GLU A 288 -22.66 7.84 -9.90
CA GLU A 288 -21.33 8.21 -10.40
C GLU A 288 -20.37 7.02 -10.53
N TRP A 289 -20.55 6.00 -9.70
CA TRP A 289 -19.63 4.89 -9.56
C TRP A 289 -20.00 3.76 -10.52
N SER A 290 -19.17 3.58 -11.55
CA SER A 290 -19.33 2.42 -12.43
C SER A 290 -18.85 1.14 -11.75
N THR A 291 -19.43 0.01 -12.16
CA THR A 291 -18.98 -1.32 -11.72
C THR A 291 -17.48 -1.49 -11.89
N ASP A 292 -16.92 -1.05 -13.03
CA ASP A 292 -15.49 -1.17 -13.34
C ASP A 292 -14.61 -0.28 -12.44
N ASP A 293 -15.10 0.89 -12.03
CA ASP A 293 -14.40 1.78 -11.10
C ASP A 293 -14.32 1.13 -9.70
N VAL A 294 -15.43 0.58 -9.21
CA VAL A 294 -15.51 -0.04 -7.88
C VAL A 294 -14.76 -1.37 -7.82
N THR A 295 -14.85 -2.21 -8.85
CA THR A 295 -14.06 -3.46 -8.93
C THR A 295 -12.57 -3.16 -9.06
N THR A 296 -12.18 -2.10 -9.77
CA THR A 296 -10.78 -1.67 -9.84
C THR A 296 -10.27 -1.15 -8.50
N LEU A 297 -11.09 -0.39 -7.76
CA LEU A 297 -10.80 0.03 -6.38
C LEU A 297 -10.62 -1.17 -5.44
N LEU A 298 -11.53 -2.14 -5.50
CA LEU A 298 -11.47 -3.33 -4.66
C LEU A 298 -10.27 -4.20 -5.01
N SER A 299 -9.97 -4.36 -6.30
CA SER A 299 -8.77 -5.03 -6.79
C SER A 299 -7.49 -4.38 -6.26
N LEU A 300 -7.45 -3.04 -6.19
CA LEU A 300 -6.33 -2.30 -5.63
C LEU A 300 -6.11 -2.61 -4.13
N ASP A 301 -7.17 -2.64 -3.33
CA ASP A 301 -7.08 -2.95 -1.89
C ASP A 301 -6.53 -4.37 -1.65
N PHE A 302 -6.98 -5.35 -2.43
CA PHE A 302 -6.45 -6.72 -2.36
C PHE A 302 -4.97 -6.80 -2.77
N ARG A 303 -4.56 -6.06 -3.80
CA ARG A 303 -3.13 -5.95 -4.16
C ARG A 303 -2.34 -5.33 -3.00
N LEU A 304 -2.83 -4.25 -2.40
CA LEU A 304 -2.16 -3.55 -1.30
C LEU A 304 -1.93 -4.49 -0.11
N THR A 305 -2.95 -5.28 0.20
CA THR A 305 -2.85 -6.33 1.21
C THR A 305 -1.74 -7.35 0.86
N GLY A 306 -1.75 -7.88 -0.37
CA GLY A 306 -0.75 -8.84 -0.84
C GLY A 306 0.68 -8.28 -0.74
N MET A 307 0.88 -7.00 -1.05
CA MET A 307 2.18 -6.34 -0.92
C MET A 307 2.63 -6.21 0.52
N VAL A 308 1.74 -5.78 1.42
CA VAL A 308 2.06 -5.62 2.84
C VAL A 308 2.47 -6.96 3.46
N SER A 309 1.82 -8.05 3.04
CA SER A 309 2.21 -9.40 3.41
C SER A 309 3.60 -9.77 2.84
N ALA A 310 3.84 -9.50 1.55
CA ALA A 310 5.14 -9.75 0.91
C ALA A 310 6.29 -8.99 1.60
N LEU A 311 6.04 -7.74 2.03
CA LEU A 311 7.00 -6.94 2.76
C LEU A 311 7.30 -7.54 4.15
N SER A 312 6.26 -8.04 4.82
CA SER A 312 6.39 -8.73 6.10
C SER A 312 7.23 -10.00 5.96
N VAL A 313 7.08 -10.72 4.84
CA VAL A 313 7.96 -11.85 4.47
C VAL A 313 9.41 -11.42 4.34
N LEU A 314 9.71 -10.29 3.69
CA LEU A 314 11.09 -9.79 3.57
C LEU A 314 11.73 -9.50 4.93
N TYR A 315 10.99 -8.89 5.85
CA TYR A 315 11.49 -8.64 7.21
C TYR A 315 11.78 -9.94 7.97
N LEU A 316 10.85 -10.91 7.91
CA LEU A 316 11.03 -12.20 8.56
C LEU A 316 12.15 -13.02 7.93
N ALA A 317 12.34 -12.95 6.61
CA ALA A 317 13.45 -13.58 5.92
C ALA A 317 14.80 -12.98 6.37
N GLY A 318 14.86 -11.66 6.56
CA GLY A 318 16.02 -10.99 7.16
C GLY A 318 16.32 -11.52 8.57
N ALA A 319 15.29 -11.64 9.42
CA ALA A 319 15.43 -12.19 10.77
C ALA A 319 15.87 -13.68 10.75
N LEU A 320 15.40 -14.47 9.78
CA LEU A 320 15.81 -15.86 9.59
C LEU A 320 17.28 -15.98 9.17
N ILE A 321 17.74 -15.15 8.23
CA ILE A 321 19.15 -15.11 7.80
C ILE A 321 20.05 -14.75 8.99
N VAL A 322 19.69 -13.71 9.75
CA VAL A 322 20.43 -13.34 10.96
C VAL A 322 20.46 -14.49 11.97
N GLY A 323 19.32 -15.13 12.22
CA GLY A 323 19.23 -16.30 13.11
C GLY A 323 20.16 -17.44 12.66
N ALA A 324 20.21 -17.75 11.37
CA ALA A 324 21.07 -18.78 10.80
C ALA A 324 22.56 -18.43 10.93
N LEU A 325 22.93 -17.16 10.71
CA LEU A 325 24.30 -16.69 10.92
C LEU A 325 24.72 -16.82 12.39
N VAL A 326 23.83 -16.50 13.34
CA VAL A 326 24.11 -16.69 14.77
C VAL A 326 24.26 -18.18 15.09
N ASP A 327 23.42 -19.08 14.57
CA ASP A 327 23.55 -20.53 14.82
C ASP A 327 24.89 -21.07 14.30
N ASN A 328 25.29 -20.66 13.10
CA ASN A 328 26.59 -21.03 12.51
C ASN A 328 27.78 -20.47 13.30
N SER A 329 27.69 -19.23 13.81
CA SER A 329 28.75 -18.67 14.66
C SER A 329 28.89 -19.43 15.99
N LEU A 330 27.76 -19.82 16.59
CA LEU A 330 27.73 -20.65 17.78
C LEU A 330 28.23 -22.07 17.48
N ALA A 331 28.04 -22.56 16.24
CA ALA A 331 28.61 -23.81 15.70
C ALA A 331 30.11 -23.88 15.92
N ASN A 332 30.80 -22.87 15.41
CA ASN A 332 32.25 -22.79 15.36
C ASN A 332 32.87 -22.41 16.71
N TYR A 333 32.16 -21.66 17.56
CA TYR A 333 32.70 -21.31 18.89
C TYR A 333 32.94 -22.53 19.80
N LYS A 334 32.24 -23.64 19.57
CA LYS A 334 32.48 -24.89 20.31
C LYS A 334 33.67 -25.71 19.78
N SER A 335 34.14 -25.48 18.54
CA SER A 335 35.28 -26.22 17.98
C SER A 335 36.63 -25.62 18.36
N ASP A 336 36.70 -24.35 18.76
CA ASP A 336 37.97 -23.67 19.09
C ASP A 336 38.43 -23.84 20.55
N PHE A 337 37.58 -24.41 21.42
CA PHE A 337 37.85 -24.58 22.87
C PHE A 337 37.93 -26.06 23.31
N VAL A 338 38.10 -27.00 22.39
CA VAL A 338 38.27 -28.44 22.69
C VAL A 338 39.67 -28.91 22.34
#